data_AF-A0ABC9AFI3-F1
#
_entry.id   AF-A0ABC9AFI3-F1
#
_cell.length_a   1.000
_cell.length_b   1.000
_cell.length_c   1.000
_cell.angle_alpha   90.00
_cell.angle_beta   90.00
_cell.angle_gamma   90.00
#
_symmetry.space_group_name_H-M   'P 1'
#
loop_
_entity.id
_entity.type
_entity.pdbx_description
1 polymer ?
#
loop_
_entity_poly.entity_id
_entity_poly.type
_entity_poly.pdbx_seq_one_letter_code
_entity_poly.pdbx_strand_id
1 'polypeptide(L)'
;MEKPTMAISSSSLTVTATSVRRFTVDGYSITKEQFTVGGHDWAIRYYPTAVLGSCSCNFYLVMMSRPPASGAVGVTFACTPLDRRGEPSAGEERRVSQVFAHGGGQEVIRWPIRFREEVMQSDEYVKGGCFAVQCTVSVLKKPLY
;
A
#
# COMPACT_ATOMS: atom_id res chain seq x y z
N MET A 1 42.45 9.59 25.20
CA MET A 1 41.22 9.53 26.02
C MET A 1 40.07 9.27 25.04
N GLU A 2 39.84 7.99 24.73
CA GLU A 2 38.81 7.57 23.77
C GLU A 2 37.44 7.48 24.46
N LYS A 3 36.41 8.03 23.80
CA LYS A 3 35.02 7.97 24.26
C LYS A 3 34.34 6.77 23.60
N PRO A 4 33.70 5.86 24.35
CA PRO A 4 32.99 4.74 23.75
C PRO A 4 31.66 5.22 23.15
N THR A 5 31.47 4.97 21.86
CA THR A 5 30.19 5.15 21.17
C THR A 5 29.32 3.92 21.45
N MET A 6 28.28 4.07 22.28
CA MET A 6 27.25 3.04 22.44
C MET A 6 26.44 2.94 21.14
N ALA A 7 26.59 1.83 20.42
CA ALA A 7 25.63 1.42 19.42
C ALA A 7 24.39 0.85 20.13
N ILE A 8 23.28 1.58 20.10
CA ILE A 8 21.98 1.03 20.51
C ILE A 8 21.48 0.19 19.35
N SER A 9 21.81 -1.10 19.36
CA SER A 9 21.19 -2.08 18.47
C SER A 9 19.81 -2.43 19.03
N SER A 10 18.78 -1.71 18.59
CA SER A 10 17.39 -2.09 18.85
C SER A 10 16.92 -3.01 17.72
N SER A 11 17.15 -4.31 17.87
CA SER A 11 16.58 -5.34 17.00
C SER A 11 15.27 -5.85 17.57
N SER A 12 14.26 -4.98 17.61
CA SER A 12 12.88 -5.45 17.68
C SER A 12 12.55 -6.12 16.34
N LEU A 13 12.64 -7.45 16.29
CA LEU A 13 12.15 -8.24 15.16
C LEU A 13 10.62 -8.10 15.13
N THR A 14 10.14 -7.08 14.43
CA THR A 14 8.72 -6.95 14.14
C THR A 14 8.36 -7.99 13.09
N VAL A 15 7.71 -9.07 13.52
CA VAL A 15 7.20 -10.08 12.60
C VAL A 15 6.10 -9.43 11.77
N THR A 16 6.27 -9.38 10.45
CA THR A 16 5.27 -8.87 9.51
C THR A 16 4.69 -10.03 8.70
N ALA A 17 3.38 -9.99 8.46
CA ALA A 17 2.76 -10.77 7.39
C ALA A 17 2.64 -9.88 6.16
N THR A 18 3.19 -10.32 5.02
CA THR A 18 3.18 -9.54 3.79
C THR A 18 2.40 -10.24 2.70
N SER A 19 1.61 -9.48 1.95
CA SER A 19 0.95 -9.91 0.73
C SER A 19 1.32 -8.97 -0.41
N VAL A 20 1.66 -9.54 -1.57
CA VAL A 20 1.94 -8.80 -2.79
C VAL A 20 0.81 -9.09 -3.79
N ARG A 21 0.18 -8.03 -4.29
CA ARG A 21 -0.94 -8.08 -5.23
C ARG A 21 -0.55 -7.30 -6.48
N ARG A 22 -0.84 -7.84 -7.65
CA ARG A 22 -0.65 -7.13 -8.92
C ARG A 22 -2.00 -6.98 -9.57
N PHE A 23 -2.36 -5.76 -9.91
CA PHE A 23 -3.60 -5.48 -10.64
C PHE A 23 -3.27 -4.69 -11.89
N THR A 24 -4.02 -5.02 -12.93
CA THR A 24 -4.05 -4.28 -14.19
C THR A 24 -5.26 -3.38 -14.15
N VAL A 25 -5.02 -2.09 -14.42
CA VAL A 25 -6.07 -1.09 -14.55
C VAL A 25 -6.27 -0.83 -16.03
N ASP A 26 -7.50 -1.03 -16.49
CA ASP A 26 -7.91 -0.68 -17.84
C ASP A 26 -8.54 0.72 -17.85
N GLY A 27 -7.79 1.69 -18.39
CA GLY A 27 -8.19 3.09 -18.48
C GLY A 27 -8.63 3.67 -17.13
N TYR A 28 -9.87 4.19 -17.09
CA TYR A 28 -10.47 4.87 -15.93
C TYR A 28 -11.41 3.96 -15.12
N SER A 29 -11.23 2.64 -15.20
CA SER A 29 -12.14 1.69 -14.55
C SER A 29 -11.88 1.58 -13.06
N ILE A 30 -12.91 1.77 -12.23
CA ILE A 30 -12.84 1.48 -10.79
C ILE A 30 -12.56 0.00 -10.61
N THR A 31 -11.49 -0.32 -9.89
CA THR A 31 -11.03 -1.71 -9.69
C THR A 31 -10.89 -2.00 -8.21
N LYS A 32 -11.23 -3.23 -7.80
CA LYS A 32 -11.13 -3.69 -6.42
C LYS A 32 -10.57 -5.11 -6.36
N GLU A 33 -9.70 -5.37 -5.39
CA GLU A 33 -9.15 -6.68 -5.11
C GLU A 33 -9.19 -6.98 -3.61
N GLN A 34 -9.69 -8.17 -3.23
CA GLN A 34 -9.80 -8.61 -1.84
C GLN A 34 -8.83 -9.74 -1.52
N PHE A 35 -8.32 -9.74 -0.30
CA PHE A 35 -7.36 -10.73 0.18
C PHE A 35 -7.24 -10.72 1.70
N THR A 36 -6.63 -11.77 2.23
CA THR A 36 -6.39 -11.92 3.67
C THR A 36 -4.89 -11.92 3.94
N VAL A 37 -4.44 -11.13 4.91
CA VAL A 37 -3.04 -11.13 5.37
C VAL A 37 -2.97 -10.68 6.82
N GLY A 38 -2.08 -11.30 7.60
CA GLY A 38 -1.92 -10.98 9.02
C GLY A 38 -3.15 -11.31 9.88
N GLY A 39 -4.05 -12.19 9.42
CA GLY A 39 -5.29 -12.54 10.12
C GLY A 39 -6.43 -11.53 9.92
N HIS A 40 -6.29 -10.62 8.94
CA HIS A 40 -7.28 -9.59 8.63
C HIS A 40 -7.65 -9.63 7.15
N ASP A 41 -8.91 -9.27 6.88
CA ASP A 41 -9.40 -9.13 5.51
C ASP A 41 -9.22 -7.70 5.04
N TRP A 42 -8.70 -7.58 3.81
CA TRP A 42 -8.34 -6.32 3.19
C TRP A 42 -8.95 -6.22 1.79
N ALA A 43 -9.10 -4.98 1.34
CA ALA A 43 -9.37 -4.68 -0.05
C ALA A 43 -8.47 -3.55 -0.53
N ILE A 44 -7.84 -3.70 -1.69
CA ILE A 44 -7.26 -2.59 -2.44
C ILE A 44 -8.35 -2.05 -3.36
N ARG A 45 -8.54 -0.73 -3.37
CA ARG A 45 -9.46 -0.04 -4.28
C ARG A 45 -8.71 1.02 -5.08
N TYR A 46 -8.97 1.05 -6.37
CA TYR A 46 -8.47 2.05 -7.30
C TYR A 46 -9.59 3.00 -7.70
N TYR A 47 -9.30 4.31 -7.62
CA TYR A 47 -10.18 5.36 -8.11
C TYR A 47 -9.37 6.37 -8.94
N PRO A 48 -9.69 6.55 -10.23
CA PRO A 48 -9.23 7.72 -10.95
C PRO A 48 -9.94 8.96 -10.41
N THR A 49 -9.25 10.09 -10.40
CA THR A 49 -9.84 11.37 -9.98
C THR A 49 -9.29 12.48 -10.85
N ALA A 50 -10.19 13.31 -11.38
CA ALA A 50 -9.87 14.52 -12.10
C ALA A 50 -10.37 15.74 -11.31
N VAL A 51 -9.46 16.65 -10.97
CA VAL A 51 -9.77 17.93 -10.33
C VAL A 51 -9.12 19.03 -11.16
N LEU A 52 -9.94 19.89 -11.77
CA LEU A 52 -9.57 21.12 -12.50
C LEU A 52 -8.11 21.17 -12.99
N GLY A 53 -7.79 20.37 -14.01
CA GLY A 53 -6.47 20.36 -14.66
C GLY A 53 -5.45 19.37 -14.09
N SER A 54 -5.81 18.56 -13.09
CA SER A 54 -4.99 17.48 -12.56
C SER A 54 -5.77 16.17 -12.52
N CYS A 55 -5.24 15.16 -13.21
CA CYS A 55 -5.73 13.80 -13.13
C CYS A 55 -4.79 12.95 -12.27
N SER A 56 -5.38 12.01 -11.53
CA SER A 56 -4.62 11.17 -10.62
C SER A 56 -5.23 9.78 -10.46
N CYS A 57 -4.33 8.82 -10.27
CA CYS A 57 -4.62 7.43 -9.96
C CYS A 57 -4.49 7.23 -8.45
N ASN A 58 -5.58 6.94 -7.74
CA ASN A 58 -5.58 6.84 -6.28
C ASN A 58 -5.82 5.40 -5.84
N PHE A 59 -4.92 4.88 -5.01
CA PHE A 59 -5.02 3.55 -4.41
C PHE A 59 -5.31 3.66 -2.92
N TYR A 60 -6.36 2.97 -2.49
CA TYR A 60 -6.79 2.90 -1.10
C TYR A 60 -6.66 1.46 -0.60
N LEU A 61 -6.09 1.30 0.59
CA LEU A 61 -6.20 0.07 1.36
C LEU A 61 -7.36 0.22 2.35
N VAL A 62 -8.27 -0.74 2.32
CA VAL A 62 -9.46 -0.81 3.17
C VAL A 62 -9.37 -2.07 4.00
N MET A 63 -9.51 -1.93 5.32
CA MET A 63 -9.71 -3.05 6.22
C MET A 63 -11.19 -3.45 6.19
N MET A 64 -11.47 -4.70 5.81
CA MET A 64 -12.82 -5.24 5.69
C MET A 64 -13.26 -5.95 6.98
N SER A 65 -12.31 -6.51 7.74
CA SER A 65 -12.57 -7.16 9.02
C SER A 65 -12.47 -6.17 10.18
N ARG A 66 -13.41 -6.17 11.13
CA ARG A 66 -13.36 -5.29 12.30
C ARG A 66 -12.11 -5.58 13.16
N PRO A 67 -11.34 -4.55 13.61
CA PRO A 67 -10.25 -4.76 14.56
C PRO A 67 -10.78 -5.38 15.88
N PRO A 68 -10.01 -6.26 16.54
CA PRO A 68 -10.35 -6.77 17.87
C PRO A 68 -10.59 -5.62 18.86
N ALA A 69 -11.51 -5.79 19.83
CA ALA A 69 -11.89 -4.72 20.76
C ALA A 69 -10.71 -4.09 21.54
N SER A 70 -9.65 -4.84 21.77
CA SER A 70 -8.39 -4.40 22.41
C SER A 70 -7.19 -4.38 21.45
N GLY A 71 -7.46 -4.45 20.13
CA GLY A 71 -6.46 -4.61 19.09
C GLY A 71 -6.20 -3.32 18.29
N ALA A 72 -4.93 -3.08 18.01
CA ALA A 72 -4.47 -2.13 17.00
C ALA A 72 -3.68 -2.92 15.95
N VAL A 73 -3.93 -2.64 14.67
CA VAL A 73 -3.31 -3.31 13.53
C VAL A 73 -2.49 -2.28 12.78
N GLY A 74 -1.16 -2.34 12.93
CA GLY A 74 -0.26 -1.51 12.16
C GLY A 74 -0.04 -2.12 10.77
N VAL A 75 -0.14 -1.29 9.73
CA VAL A 75 0.05 -1.74 8.35
C VAL A 75 0.91 -0.73 7.58
N THR A 76 1.78 -1.26 6.73
CA THR A 76 2.38 -0.52 5.62
C THR A 76 1.69 -0.94 4.33
N PHE A 77 1.25 0.04 3.56
CA PHE A 77 0.78 -0.13 2.19
C PHE A 77 1.78 0.54 1.25
N ALA A 78 2.23 -0.19 0.23
CA ALA A 78 3.10 0.33 -0.82
C ALA A 78 2.52 -0.01 -2.18
N CYS A 79 2.72 0.86 -3.16
CA CYS A 79 2.39 0.64 -4.56
C CYS A 79 3.60 0.97 -5.44
N THR A 80 3.87 0.12 -6.42
CA THR A 80 4.97 0.28 -7.38
C THR A 80 4.42 0.04 -8.79
N PRO A 81 4.47 1.03 -9.68
CA PRO A 81 4.12 0.83 -11.09
C PRO A 81 4.97 -0.28 -11.70
N LEU A 82 4.36 -1.07 -12.59
CA LEU A 82 5.05 -2.08 -13.37
C LEU A 82 5.32 -1.56 -14.77
N ASP A 83 6.56 -1.68 -15.22
CA ASP A 83 6.93 -1.33 -16.59
C ASP A 83 6.23 -2.23 -17.63
N ARG A 84 6.42 -1.93 -18.92
CA ARG A 84 5.89 -2.75 -20.03
C ARG A 84 6.33 -4.22 -20.02
N ARG A 85 7.42 -4.56 -19.31
CA ARG A 85 7.94 -5.93 -19.16
C ARG A 85 7.32 -6.64 -17.95
N GLY A 86 6.61 -5.91 -17.09
CA GLY A 86 5.99 -6.42 -15.87
C GLY A 86 6.90 -6.30 -14.64
N GLU A 87 8.01 -5.57 -14.75
CA GLU A 87 8.99 -5.40 -13.68
C GLU A 87 8.65 -4.16 -12.82
N PRO A 88 8.80 -4.23 -11.48
CA PRO A 88 8.52 -3.09 -10.61
C PRO A 88 9.54 -1.95 -10.78
N SER A 89 9.05 -0.75 -11.10
CA SER A 89 9.86 0.47 -11.14
C SER A 89 10.07 1.02 -9.73
N ALA A 90 11.08 0.50 -9.02
CA ALA A 90 11.36 0.84 -7.62
C ALA A 90 11.53 2.35 -7.36
N GLY A 91 12.00 3.12 -8.34
CA GLY A 91 12.12 4.58 -8.24
C GLY A 91 10.79 5.32 -8.15
N GLU A 92 9.69 4.70 -8.60
CA GLU A 92 8.33 5.22 -8.52
C GLU A 92 7.52 4.60 -7.37
N GLU A 93 8.13 3.76 -6.52
CA GLU A 93 7.44 3.21 -5.36
C GLU A 93 6.96 4.32 -4.42
N ARG A 94 5.71 4.21 -3.98
CA ARG A 94 5.15 5.07 -2.94
C ARG A 94 4.58 4.22 -1.83
N ARG A 95 4.70 4.71 -0.59
CA ARG A 95 4.22 3.99 0.59
C ARG A 95 3.61 4.90 1.64
N VAL A 96 2.69 4.33 2.40
CA VAL A 96 2.08 4.93 3.58
C VAL A 96 1.97 3.89 4.68
N SER A 97 2.03 4.32 5.93
CA SER A 97 1.76 3.45 7.08
C SER A 97 0.62 4.03 7.91
N GLN A 98 -0.24 3.16 8.42
CA GLN A 98 -1.37 3.54 9.28
C GLN A 98 -1.61 2.47 10.34
N VAL A 99 -2.15 2.88 11.48
CA VAL A 99 -2.66 1.97 12.51
C VAL A 99 -4.18 1.99 12.46
N PHE A 100 -4.79 0.82 12.33
CA PHE A 100 -6.24 0.61 12.43
C PHE A 100 -6.57 0.16 13.85
N ALA A 101 -7.40 0.93 14.55
CA ALA A 101 -7.79 0.64 15.94
C ALA A 101 -9.31 0.54 16.08
N HIS A 102 -9.76 -0.33 16.99
CA HIS A 102 -11.17 -0.44 17.32
C HIS A 102 -11.73 0.90 17.82
N GLY A 103 -12.92 1.29 17.34
CA GLY A 103 -13.54 2.56 17.74
C GLY A 103 -12.92 3.82 17.11
N GLY A 104 -11.83 3.69 16.34
CA GLY A 104 -11.18 4.82 15.66
C GLY A 104 -11.94 5.35 14.43
N GLY A 105 -13.06 4.73 14.06
CA GLY A 105 -13.93 5.14 12.94
C GLY A 105 -13.32 5.03 11.54
N GLN A 106 -12.05 4.63 11.41
CA GLN A 106 -11.35 4.54 10.13
C GLN A 106 -11.18 3.09 9.70
N GLU A 107 -11.87 2.71 8.62
CA GLU A 107 -11.72 1.41 7.95
C GLU A 107 -10.90 1.52 6.66
N VAL A 108 -10.47 2.73 6.30
CA VAL A 108 -9.66 3.03 5.11
C VAL A 108 -8.41 3.81 5.50
N ILE A 109 -7.33 3.69 4.70
CA ILE A 109 -6.18 4.58 4.84
C ILE A 109 -6.62 6.03 4.67
N ARG A 110 -6.14 6.92 5.54
CA ARG A 110 -6.46 8.34 5.52
C ARG A 110 -5.96 9.02 4.25
N TRP A 111 -4.78 8.61 3.78
CA TRP A 111 -4.13 9.17 2.61
C TRP A 111 -3.96 8.08 1.55
N PRO A 112 -4.60 8.20 0.38
CA PRO A 112 -4.36 7.26 -0.71
C PRO A 112 -2.92 7.36 -1.18
N ILE A 113 -2.42 6.26 -1.74
CA ILE A 113 -1.24 6.35 -2.58
C ILE A 113 -1.69 6.92 -3.92
N ARG A 114 -1.23 8.15 -4.19
CA ARG A 114 -1.57 8.91 -5.39
C ARG A 114 -0.45 8.79 -6.41
N PHE A 115 -0.81 8.49 -7.65
CA PHE A 115 0.01 8.70 -8.83
C PHE A 115 -0.57 9.79 -9.71
N ARG A 116 0.32 10.60 -10.27
CA ARG A 116 -0.02 11.48 -11.39
C ARG A 116 -0.42 10.60 -12.57
N GLU A 117 -1.53 10.96 -13.20
CA GLU A 117 -2.01 10.21 -14.37
C GLU A 117 -0.95 10.20 -15.47
N GLU A 118 -0.25 11.30 -15.68
CA GLU A 118 0.76 11.44 -16.73
C GLU A 118 1.93 10.46 -16.55
N VAL A 119 2.23 10.09 -15.31
CA VAL A 119 3.23 9.06 -14.99
C VAL A 119 2.67 7.68 -15.32
N MET A 120 1.47 7.35 -14.81
CA MET A 120 0.87 6.03 -15.01
C MET A 120 0.52 5.74 -16.47
N GLN A 121 0.22 6.79 -17.24
CA GLN A 121 -0.15 6.71 -18.64
C GLN A 121 1.05 6.90 -19.60
N SER A 122 2.28 6.97 -19.08
CA SER A 122 3.45 7.11 -19.93
C SER A 122 3.72 5.85 -20.75
N ASP A 123 4.52 6.01 -21.81
CA ASP A 123 5.00 4.90 -22.62
C ASP A 123 5.90 3.91 -21.85
N GLU A 124 6.29 4.20 -20.62
CA GLU A 124 7.05 3.25 -19.81
C GLU A 124 6.14 2.18 -19.19
N TYR A 125 4.91 2.55 -18.84
CA TYR A 125 4.00 1.74 -18.02
C TYR A 125 2.78 1.22 -18.78
N VAL A 126 2.34 1.92 -19.84
CA VAL A 126 1.14 1.53 -20.58
C VAL A 126 1.43 0.44 -21.61
N LYS A 127 0.65 -0.63 -21.56
CA LYS A 127 0.61 -1.70 -22.56
C LYS A 127 -0.84 -1.98 -22.96
N GLY A 128 -1.18 -1.73 -24.22
CA GLY A 128 -2.54 -1.98 -24.75
C GLY A 128 -3.63 -1.11 -24.10
N GLY A 129 -3.31 0.13 -23.70
CA GLY A 129 -4.24 1.03 -23.02
C GLY A 129 -4.41 0.77 -21.52
N CYS A 130 -3.80 -0.31 -21.01
CA CYS A 130 -3.79 -0.65 -19.59
C CYS A 130 -2.43 -0.33 -18.96
N PHE A 131 -2.42 -0.05 -17.66
CA PHE A 131 -1.20 -0.06 -16.85
C PHE A 131 -1.33 -1.07 -15.72
N ALA A 132 -0.22 -1.49 -15.13
CA ALA A 132 -0.22 -2.40 -13.99
C ALA A 132 0.55 -1.82 -12.81
N VAL A 133 0.13 -2.19 -11.60
CA VAL A 133 0.77 -1.77 -10.35
C VAL A 133 0.86 -2.98 -9.43
N GLN A 134 2.00 -3.10 -8.76
CA GLN A 134 2.22 -4.02 -7.67
C GLN A 134 1.96 -3.31 -6.34
N CYS A 135 0.98 -3.78 -5.58
CA CYS A 135 0.75 -3.37 -4.21
C CYS A 135 1.32 -4.37 -3.22
N THR A 136 2.04 -3.87 -2.23
CA THR A 136 2.55 -4.65 -1.11
C THR A 136 1.87 -4.19 0.17
N VAL A 137 1.24 -5.12 0.89
CA VAL A 137 0.58 -4.87 2.17
C VAL A 137 1.28 -5.69 3.24
N SER A 138 1.90 -5.00 4.20
CA SER A 138 2.65 -5.59 5.30
C SER A 138 1.97 -5.26 6.62
N VAL A 139 1.40 -6.27 7.28
CA VAL A 139 0.72 -6.16 8.57
C VAL A 139 1.69 -6.51 9.68
N LEU A 140 1.88 -5.59 10.62
CA LEU A 140 2.69 -5.79 11.82
C LEU A 140 1.95 -6.76 12.75
N LYS A 141 2.59 -7.90 13.05
CA LYS A 141 2.11 -8.79 14.10
C LYS A 141 2.61 -8.27 15.44
N LYS A 142 1.78 -8.42 16.48
CA LYS A 142 2.28 -8.28 17.85
C LYS A 142 3.42 -9.30 18.04
N PRO A 143 4.54 -8.90 18.66
CA PRO A 143 5.57 -9.86 19.04
C PRO A 143 4.91 -10.94 19.92
N LEU A 144 5.20 -12.21 19.61
CA LEU A 144 4.81 -13.33 20.46
C LEU A 144 5.62 -13.18 21.76
N TYR A 145 4.93 -13.05 22.89
CA TYR A 145 5.52 -13.09 24.24
C TYR A 145 5.19 -14.43 24.89
#